data_AF-A0A2Y9RQ73-F1
#
_entry.id   AF-A0A2Y9RQ73-F1
#
_cell.length_a   1.000
_cell.length_b   1.000
_cell.length_c   1.000
_cell.angle_alpha   90.00
_cell.angle_beta   90.00
_cell.angle_gamma   90.00
#
_symmetry.space_group_name_H-M   'P 1'
#
loop_
_entity.id
_entity.type
_entity.pdbx_description
1 polymer ?
#
loop_
_entity_poly.entity_id
_entity_poly.type
_entity_poly.pdbx_seq_one_letter_code
_entity_poly.pdbx_strand_id
1 'polypeptide(L)'
;MYYLIERLNETLQEWQKVHGIKFYHNVNGGKTLISYSYYPQFWISSLLRPTFEKALEHLLQRSRPLENSGQTVLVVGGVQWLNSNHLQIIHKVLKRENLPNILVIIKTLGIGFHLPVDGVHFLNQSEVQSLWKENVIILDAAKKYGYEVVDTFTITMGRYKEFLQGTCGCHFHEVVKSKLSKEYHFIKMKQSRNHIVGKYFSNQNKLQQLQDSVTNFQSPYHVRGPINQVCSEILLGRMCASKRTT
;
A
#
# COMPACT_ATOMS: atom_id res chain seq x y z
N MET A 1 4.21 1.72 1.90
CA MET A 1 4.53 2.16 0.53
C MET A 1 5.80 2.99 0.50
N TYR A 2 5.90 4.12 1.21
CA TYR A 2 7.14 4.93 1.18
C TYR A 2 8.39 4.20 1.63
N TYR A 3 8.32 3.43 2.71
CA TYR A 3 9.44 2.60 3.15
C TYR A 3 9.87 1.61 2.06
N LEU A 4 8.92 0.96 1.38
CA LEU A 4 9.21 0.04 0.28
C LEU A 4 9.92 0.76 -0.88
N ILE A 5 9.43 1.94 -1.29
CA ILE A 5 10.02 2.72 -2.38
C ILE A 5 11.42 3.20 -1.99
N GLU A 6 11.58 3.75 -0.78
CA GLU A 6 12.87 4.14 -0.25
C GLU A 6 13.84 2.96 -0.24
N ARG A 7 13.39 1.79 0.22
CA ARG A 7 14.22 0.59 0.30
C ARG A 7 14.69 0.11 -1.08
N LEU A 8 13.83 0.19 -2.10
CA LEU A 8 14.13 -0.22 -3.48
C LEU A 8 14.97 0.81 -4.24
N ASN A 9 14.84 2.08 -3.92
CA ASN A 9 15.57 3.17 -4.57
C ASN A 9 16.81 3.61 -3.79
N GLU A 10 17.05 3.03 -2.62
CA GLU A 10 17.98 3.51 -1.57
C GLU A 10 17.67 4.92 -1.06
N THR A 11 16.62 5.56 -1.57
CA THR A 11 16.29 6.96 -1.29
C THR A 11 14.84 7.27 -1.64
N LEU A 12 14.21 8.21 -0.91
CA LEU A 12 12.81 8.59 -1.13
C LEU A 12 12.67 9.93 -1.86
N GLN A 13 12.61 9.94 -3.19
CA GLN A 13 12.54 11.18 -3.99
C GLN A 13 11.19 11.91 -3.93
N GLU A 14 10.09 11.20 -3.66
CA GLU A 14 8.75 11.77 -3.64
C GLU A 14 7.98 11.36 -2.39
N TRP A 15 7.33 12.33 -1.75
CA TRP A 15 6.41 12.11 -0.64
C TRP A 15 5.21 13.04 -0.72
N GLN A 16 4.01 12.48 -0.75
CA GLN A 16 2.75 13.23 -0.70
C GLN A 16 1.59 12.32 -0.32
N LYS A 17 0.74 12.66 0.67
CA LYS A 17 -0.44 11.84 0.98
C LYS A 17 -1.29 11.59 -0.29
N VAL A 18 -1.39 10.32 -0.70
CA VAL A 18 -2.10 9.91 -1.93
C VAL A 18 -3.49 9.40 -1.58
N HIS A 19 -4.51 10.14 -2.02
CA HIS A 19 -5.93 9.82 -1.85
C HIS A 19 -6.53 9.44 -3.21
N GLY A 20 -5.82 8.67 -4.04
CA GLY A 20 -6.23 8.37 -5.40
C GLY A 20 -5.38 7.26 -5.99
N ILE A 21 -5.19 7.29 -7.31
CA ILE A 21 -4.26 6.38 -7.98
C ILE A 21 -2.94 7.08 -8.21
N LYS A 22 -1.84 6.38 -7.94
CA LYS A 22 -0.48 6.86 -8.22
C LYS A 22 0.33 5.78 -8.93
N PHE A 23 1.09 6.21 -9.91
CA PHE A 23 2.06 5.38 -10.62
C PHE A 23 3.46 5.84 -10.27
N TYR A 24 4.33 4.88 -10.02
CA TYR A 24 5.75 5.11 -9.83
C TYR A 24 6.48 4.37 -10.95
N HIS A 25 7.04 5.14 -11.89
CA HIS A 25 7.71 4.62 -13.09
C HIS A 25 9.22 4.40 -12.90
N ASN A 26 9.84 5.13 -11.97
CA ASN A 26 11.29 5.12 -11.75
C ASN A 26 11.66 4.45 -10.41
N VAL A 27 11.06 3.28 -10.13
CA VAL A 27 11.42 2.48 -8.94
C VAL A 27 12.44 1.42 -9.36
N ASN A 28 13.43 1.17 -8.49
CA ASN A 28 14.51 0.20 -8.70
C ASN A 28 15.25 0.45 -10.03
N GLY A 29 15.64 1.71 -10.28
CA GLY A 29 16.29 2.10 -11.53
C GLY A 29 15.42 1.91 -12.78
N GLY A 30 14.10 2.03 -12.64
CA GLY A 30 13.13 1.81 -13.73
C GLY A 30 12.81 0.34 -14.01
N LYS A 31 13.32 -0.59 -13.20
CA LYS A 31 13.08 -2.03 -13.35
C LYS A 31 11.78 -2.50 -12.70
N THR A 32 11.10 -1.65 -11.94
CA THR A 32 9.88 -2.00 -11.22
C THR A 32 8.81 -0.93 -11.44
N LEU A 33 7.68 -1.34 -12.01
CA LEU A 33 6.49 -0.52 -12.12
C LEU A 33 5.63 -0.73 -10.87
N ILE A 34 5.26 0.36 -10.18
CA ILE A 34 4.33 0.29 -9.04
C ILE A 34 3.10 1.13 -9.34
N SER A 35 1.94 0.50 -9.29
CA SER A 35 0.64 1.17 -9.27
C SER A 35 0.02 1.06 -7.88
N TYR A 36 -0.55 2.16 -7.41
CA TYR A 36 -1.21 2.26 -6.11
C TYR A 36 -2.62 2.79 -6.28
N SER A 37 -3.58 2.27 -5.53
CA SER A 37 -4.94 2.78 -5.45
C SER A 37 -5.37 2.89 -3.98
N TYR A 38 -5.82 4.07 -3.56
CA TYR A 38 -6.40 4.26 -2.24
C TYR A 38 -7.85 3.77 -2.21
N TYR A 39 -8.14 2.83 -1.30
CA TYR A 39 -9.48 2.31 -1.05
C TYR A 39 -9.71 2.09 0.46
N PRO A 40 -10.92 2.34 0.99
CA PRO A 40 -12.04 3.05 0.39
C PRO A 40 -11.80 4.55 0.29
N GLN A 41 -12.47 5.22 -0.66
CA GLN A 41 -12.37 6.67 -0.81
C GLN A 41 -13.33 7.38 0.14
N PHE A 42 -12.90 7.59 1.39
CA PHE A 42 -13.76 8.10 2.47
C PHE A 42 -14.30 9.51 2.25
N TRP A 43 -13.64 10.32 1.41
CA TRP A 43 -14.10 11.66 1.02
C TRP A 43 -15.21 11.65 -0.04
N ILE A 44 -15.52 10.48 -0.62
CA ILE A 44 -16.65 10.31 -1.52
C ILE A 44 -17.85 9.82 -0.71
N SER A 45 -19.02 10.42 -0.98
CA SER A 45 -20.32 9.99 -0.44
C SER A 45 -20.52 8.48 -0.62
N SER A 46 -21.12 7.83 0.37
CA SER A 46 -21.33 6.38 0.38
C SER A 46 -22.03 5.87 -0.89
N LEU A 47 -23.00 6.64 -1.41
CA LEU A 47 -23.76 6.30 -2.63
C LEU A 47 -22.92 6.34 -3.92
N LEU A 48 -21.83 7.11 -3.94
CA LEU A 48 -20.98 7.31 -5.11
C LEU A 48 -19.64 6.57 -4.99
N ARG A 49 -19.34 5.98 -3.82
CA ARG A 49 -18.07 5.33 -3.57
C ARG A 49 -17.96 4.07 -4.43
N PRO A 50 -16.83 3.85 -5.14
CA PRO A 50 -16.65 2.62 -5.88
C PRO A 50 -16.66 1.42 -4.92
N THR A 51 -17.23 0.31 -5.37
CA THR A 51 -17.09 -0.98 -4.69
C THR A 51 -15.63 -1.42 -4.74
N PHE A 52 -15.25 -2.34 -3.84
CA PHE A 52 -13.91 -2.92 -3.86
C PHE A 52 -13.59 -3.57 -5.21
N GLU A 53 -14.54 -4.31 -5.78
CA GLU A 53 -14.41 -4.94 -7.11
C GLU A 53 -14.05 -3.91 -8.19
N LYS A 54 -14.84 -2.82 -8.31
CA LYS A 54 -14.58 -1.76 -9.28
C LYS A 54 -13.23 -1.07 -9.06
N ALA A 55 -12.84 -0.87 -7.81
CA ALA A 55 -11.54 -0.27 -7.48
C ALA A 55 -10.36 -1.18 -7.87
N LEU A 56 -10.51 -2.50 -7.69
CA LEU A 56 -9.52 -3.49 -8.07
C LEU A 56 -9.41 -3.62 -9.59
N GLU A 57 -10.53 -3.76 -10.30
CA GLU A 57 -10.57 -3.80 -11.77
C GLU A 57 -9.89 -2.59 -12.39
N HIS A 58 -10.24 -1.40 -11.90
CA HIS A 58 -9.64 -0.16 -12.40
C HIS A 58 -8.13 -0.09 -12.12
N LEU A 59 -7.66 -0.57 -10.96
CA LEU A 59 -6.23 -0.68 -10.67
C LEU A 59 -5.54 -1.63 -11.67
N LEU A 60 -6.10 -2.81 -11.92
CA LEU A 60 -5.54 -3.80 -12.84
C LEU A 60 -5.50 -3.26 -14.27
N GLN A 61 -6.61 -2.71 -14.77
CA GLN A 61 -6.71 -2.12 -16.11
C GLN A 61 -5.66 -1.04 -16.32
N ARG A 62 -5.49 -0.16 -15.33
CA ARG A 62 -4.52 0.93 -15.38
C ARG A 62 -3.07 0.50 -15.26
N SER A 63 -2.82 -0.66 -14.66
CA SER A 63 -1.48 -1.20 -14.47
C SER A 63 -1.00 -2.02 -15.67
N ARG A 64 -1.83 -2.19 -16.71
CA ARG A 64 -1.44 -2.94 -17.90
C ARG A 64 -0.22 -2.31 -18.60
N PRO A 65 0.64 -3.12 -19.22
CA PRO A 65 0.55 -4.57 -19.36
C PRO A 65 0.86 -5.33 -18.06
N LEU A 66 0.09 -6.38 -17.77
CA LEU A 66 0.31 -7.28 -16.63
C LEU A 66 0.57 -8.69 -17.15
N GLU A 67 1.60 -9.34 -16.62
CA GLU A 67 1.91 -10.73 -16.94
C GLU A 67 1.26 -11.66 -15.92
N ASN A 68 0.65 -12.75 -16.37
CA ASN A 68 0.08 -13.77 -15.50
C ASN A 68 1.17 -14.69 -14.91
N SER A 69 2.08 -14.12 -14.12
CA SER A 69 3.18 -14.83 -13.47
C SER A 69 3.51 -14.20 -12.12
N GLY A 70 4.33 -14.88 -11.33
CA GLY A 70 4.81 -14.38 -10.04
C GLY A 70 5.66 -13.11 -10.11
N GLN A 71 5.98 -12.58 -11.31
CA GLN A 71 6.59 -11.26 -11.47
C GLN A 71 5.56 -10.13 -11.29
N THR A 72 4.28 -10.38 -11.54
CA THR A 72 3.20 -9.46 -11.18
C THR A 72 2.80 -9.72 -9.73
N VAL A 73 2.84 -8.67 -8.90
CA VAL A 73 2.50 -8.77 -7.48
C VAL A 73 1.34 -7.85 -7.15
N LEU A 74 0.28 -8.41 -6.56
CA LEU A 74 -0.83 -7.65 -6.01
C LEU A 74 -0.76 -7.67 -4.48
N VAL A 75 -0.57 -6.49 -3.87
CA VAL A 75 -0.58 -6.34 -2.41
C VAL A 75 -1.87 -5.64 -1.98
N VAL A 76 -2.63 -6.24 -1.06
CA VAL A 76 -3.92 -5.70 -0.60
C VAL A 76 -3.98 -5.67 0.92
N GLY A 77 -4.52 -4.59 1.50
CA GLY A 77 -4.85 -4.50 2.92
C GLY A 77 -3.83 -3.76 3.79
N GLY A 78 -3.71 -4.17 5.07
CA GLY A 78 -2.96 -3.45 6.11
C GLY A 78 -3.73 -2.28 6.71
N VAL A 79 -5.05 -2.42 6.77
CA VAL A 79 -6.06 -1.40 7.10
C VAL A 79 -7.32 -2.10 7.63
N GLN A 80 -8.22 -1.35 8.26
CA GLN A 80 -9.34 -1.91 9.05
C GLN A 80 -10.54 -2.49 8.26
N TRP A 81 -10.62 -2.29 6.94
CA TRP A 81 -11.82 -2.64 6.16
C TRP A 81 -11.77 -4.03 5.51
N LEU A 82 -10.61 -4.69 5.52
CA LEU A 82 -10.44 -5.98 4.86
C LEU A 82 -11.26 -7.07 5.56
N ASN A 83 -11.83 -8.00 4.81
CA ASN A 83 -12.57 -9.16 5.33
C ASN A 83 -12.51 -10.30 4.31
N SER A 84 -13.03 -11.47 4.67
CA SER A 84 -13.02 -12.64 3.79
C SER A 84 -13.74 -12.45 2.44
N ASN A 85 -14.84 -11.68 2.41
CA ASN A 85 -15.55 -11.38 1.15
C ASN A 85 -14.66 -10.63 0.15
N HIS A 86 -13.81 -9.72 0.62
CA HIS A 86 -12.84 -9.05 -0.25
C HIS A 86 -11.87 -10.05 -0.89
N LEU A 87 -11.41 -11.07 -0.16
CA LEU A 87 -10.53 -12.11 -0.72
C LEU A 87 -11.25 -12.95 -1.78
N GLN A 88 -12.54 -13.23 -1.59
CA GLN A 88 -13.37 -13.89 -2.62
C GLN A 88 -13.48 -13.02 -3.89
N ILE A 89 -13.65 -11.71 -3.73
CA ILE A 89 -13.70 -10.75 -4.85
C ILE A 89 -12.35 -10.72 -5.58
N ILE A 90 -11.22 -10.64 -4.87
CA ILE A 90 -9.88 -10.69 -5.47
C ILE A 90 -9.77 -11.92 -6.37
N HIS A 91 -10.11 -13.10 -5.84
CA HIS A 91 -10.03 -14.35 -6.59
C HIS A 91 -10.88 -14.36 -7.85
N LYS A 92 -12.13 -13.88 -7.77
CA LYS A 92 -13.05 -13.80 -8.91
C LYS A 92 -12.55 -12.82 -9.98
N VAL A 93 -12.10 -11.64 -9.57
CA VAL A 93 -11.59 -10.61 -10.48
C VAL A 93 -10.33 -11.10 -11.18
N LEU A 94 -9.37 -11.68 -10.46
CA LEU A 94 -8.13 -12.19 -11.06
C LEU A 94 -8.39 -13.31 -12.06
N LYS A 95 -9.34 -14.20 -11.79
CA LYS A 95 -9.76 -15.21 -12.78
C LYS A 95 -10.36 -14.58 -14.04
N ARG A 96 -11.24 -13.59 -13.88
CA ARG A 96 -11.88 -12.88 -15.00
C ARG A 96 -10.87 -12.08 -15.84
N GLU A 97 -9.89 -11.47 -15.20
CA GLU A 97 -8.81 -10.70 -15.84
C GLU A 97 -7.66 -11.57 -16.37
N ASN A 98 -7.78 -12.90 -16.29
CA ASN A 98 -6.78 -13.86 -16.75
C ASN A 98 -5.42 -13.74 -16.04
N LEU A 99 -5.46 -13.40 -14.75
CA LEU A 99 -4.32 -13.24 -13.83
C LEU A 99 -4.32 -14.22 -12.63
N PRO A 100 -4.73 -15.50 -12.76
CA PRO A 100 -4.81 -16.41 -11.60
C PRO A 100 -3.44 -16.80 -11.00
N ASN A 101 -2.34 -16.61 -11.73
CA ASN A 101 -0.99 -17.07 -11.36
C ASN A 101 -0.07 -15.93 -10.87
N ILE A 102 -0.63 -14.74 -10.65
CA ILE A 102 0.13 -13.64 -10.06
C ILE A 102 0.37 -13.89 -8.57
N LEU A 103 1.39 -13.26 -7.99
CA LEU A 103 1.61 -13.32 -6.55
C LEU A 103 0.65 -12.36 -5.84
N VAL A 104 -0.27 -12.90 -5.05
CA VAL A 104 -1.15 -12.10 -4.18
C VAL A 104 -0.63 -12.14 -2.75
N ILE A 105 -0.41 -10.96 -2.17
CA ILE A 105 0.01 -10.81 -0.78
C ILE A 105 -1.05 -10.04 -0.02
N ILE A 106 -1.65 -10.69 0.97
CA ILE A 106 -2.61 -10.09 1.88
C ILE A 106 -1.89 -9.53 3.09
N LYS A 107 -1.95 -8.22 3.25
CA LYS A 107 -1.68 -7.57 4.53
C LYS A 107 -2.98 -7.60 5.32
N THR A 108 -3.00 -8.25 6.48
CA THR A 108 -4.22 -8.44 7.26
C THR A 108 -4.72 -7.12 7.91
N LEU A 109 -5.52 -7.22 8.96
CA LEU A 109 -6.00 -6.04 9.70
C LEU A 109 -4.84 -5.34 10.42
N GLY A 110 -5.05 -4.11 10.88
CA GLY A 110 -4.03 -3.37 11.64
C GLY A 110 -4.66 -2.64 12.82
N ILE A 111 -4.06 -2.74 14.00
CA ILE A 111 -4.66 -2.18 15.22
C ILE A 111 -4.50 -0.66 15.35
N GLY A 112 -3.70 -0.02 14.49
CA GLY A 112 -3.37 1.41 14.63
C GLY A 112 -4.59 2.31 14.81
N PHE A 113 -5.59 2.16 13.94
CA PHE A 113 -6.83 2.95 14.00
C PHE A 113 -7.71 2.68 15.24
N HIS A 114 -7.32 1.74 16.08
CA HIS A 114 -8.04 1.26 17.25
C HIS A 114 -7.30 1.51 18.56
N LEU A 115 -6.10 2.11 18.49
CA LEU A 115 -5.32 2.48 19.66
C LEU A 115 -5.91 3.72 20.35
N PRO A 116 -5.78 3.83 21.68
CA PRO A 116 -6.27 4.97 22.42
C PRO A 116 -5.52 6.24 21.99
N VAL A 117 -6.25 7.16 21.37
CA VAL A 117 -5.79 8.51 21.01
C VAL A 117 -6.90 9.48 21.39
N ASP A 118 -6.53 10.58 22.03
CA ASP A 118 -7.50 11.59 22.48
C ASP A 118 -8.38 12.09 21.33
N GLY A 119 -9.69 12.09 21.56
CA GLY A 119 -10.69 12.51 20.56
C GLY A 119 -10.91 11.53 19.41
N VAL A 120 -10.30 10.34 19.44
CA VAL A 120 -10.47 9.28 18.44
C VAL A 120 -11.06 8.05 19.09
N HIS A 121 -12.04 7.43 18.43
CA HIS A 121 -12.60 6.17 18.89
C HIS A 121 -11.54 5.08 18.92
N PHE A 122 -11.47 4.35 20.03
CA PHE A 122 -10.59 3.21 20.26
C PHE A 122 -11.42 1.99 20.67
N LEU A 123 -10.86 0.80 20.47
CA LEU A 123 -11.55 -0.45 20.78
C LEU A 123 -11.31 -0.88 22.23
N ASN A 124 -12.37 -1.40 22.86
CA ASN A 124 -12.26 -2.11 24.12
C ASN A 124 -11.76 -3.56 23.91
N GLN A 125 -11.51 -4.28 25.01
CA GLN A 125 -10.98 -5.64 24.96
C GLN A 125 -11.85 -6.62 24.16
N SER A 126 -13.17 -6.56 24.27
CA SER A 126 -14.06 -7.49 23.56
C SER A 126 -14.12 -7.19 22.07
N GLU A 127 -14.03 -5.91 21.70
CA GLU A 127 -13.93 -5.46 20.31
C GLU A 127 -12.60 -5.88 19.68
N VAL A 128 -11.48 -5.78 20.41
CA VAL A 128 -10.17 -6.29 19.96
C VAL A 128 -10.22 -7.80 19.74
N GLN A 129 -10.87 -8.55 20.65
CA GLN A 129 -11.08 -9.99 20.47
C GLN A 129 -11.94 -10.31 19.24
N SER A 130 -12.98 -9.51 18.98
CA SER A 130 -13.79 -9.63 17.77
C SER A 130 -12.95 -9.39 16.51
N LEU A 131 -12.12 -8.35 16.52
CA LEU A 131 -11.21 -8.03 15.41
C LEU A 131 -10.18 -9.14 15.17
N TRP A 132 -9.67 -9.76 16.24
CA TRP A 132 -8.80 -10.93 16.14
C TRP A 132 -9.51 -12.12 15.49
N LYS A 133 -10.76 -12.42 15.86
CA LYS A 133 -11.55 -13.48 15.23
C LYS A 133 -11.75 -13.22 13.74
N GLU A 134 -12.05 -11.99 13.35
CA GLU A 134 -12.13 -11.61 11.93
C GLU A 134 -10.78 -11.78 11.22
N ASN A 135 -9.67 -11.42 11.88
CA ASN A 135 -8.32 -11.63 11.34
C ASN A 135 -8.03 -13.10 11.04
N VAL A 136 -8.44 -14.02 11.94
CA VAL A 136 -8.32 -15.47 11.72
C VAL A 136 -9.09 -15.92 10.48
N ILE A 137 -10.31 -15.41 10.27
CA ILE A 137 -11.11 -15.74 9.08
C ILE A 137 -10.40 -15.24 7.80
N ILE A 138 -9.76 -14.08 7.84
CA ILE A 138 -8.96 -13.56 6.70
C ILE A 138 -7.76 -14.46 6.42
N LEU A 139 -7.05 -14.93 7.47
CA LEU A 139 -5.93 -15.85 7.33
C LEU A 139 -6.36 -17.18 6.68
N ASP A 140 -7.47 -17.76 7.13
CA ASP A 140 -8.01 -19.00 6.58
C ASP A 140 -8.45 -18.83 5.12
N ALA A 141 -9.08 -17.70 4.79
CA ALA A 141 -9.45 -17.38 3.42
C ALA A 141 -8.21 -17.17 2.52
N ALA A 142 -7.16 -16.49 3.00
CA ALA A 142 -5.91 -16.33 2.26
C ALA A 142 -5.26 -17.67 1.97
N LYS A 143 -5.17 -18.55 2.98
CA LYS A 143 -4.66 -19.91 2.85
C LYS A 143 -5.47 -20.72 1.82
N LYS A 144 -6.80 -20.64 1.87
CA LYS A 144 -7.70 -21.31 0.92
C LYS A 144 -7.44 -20.91 -0.54
N TYR A 145 -7.11 -19.64 -0.76
CA TYR A 145 -6.81 -19.12 -2.11
C TYR A 145 -5.33 -19.21 -2.50
N GLY A 146 -4.46 -19.74 -1.63
CA GLY A 146 -3.02 -19.82 -1.89
C GLY A 146 -2.32 -18.47 -1.87
N TYR A 147 -2.85 -17.49 -1.15
CA TYR A 147 -2.27 -16.16 -1.04
C TYR A 147 -1.21 -16.10 0.07
N GLU A 148 -0.13 -15.37 -0.18
CA GLU A 148 0.86 -15.05 0.83
C GLU A 148 0.30 -14.03 1.82
N VAL A 149 0.83 -14.02 3.04
CA VAL A 149 0.31 -13.17 4.11
C VAL A 149 1.43 -12.42 4.82
N VAL A 150 1.18 -11.14 5.07
CA VAL A 150 1.84 -10.36 6.12
C VAL A 150 0.80 -10.12 7.21
N ASP A 151 0.92 -10.83 8.34
CA ASP A 151 -0.05 -10.71 9.44
C ASP A 151 0.19 -9.42 10.24
N THR A 152 -0.24 -8.31 9.63
CA THR A 152 -0.10 -6.98 10.20
C THR A 152 -0.85 -6.84 11.52
N PHE A 153 -1.91 -7.62 11.75
CA PHE A 153 -2.64 -7.56 13.00
C PHE A 153 -1.74 -8.00 14.16
N THR A 154 -1.17 -9.20 14.06
CA THR A 154 -0.27 -9.74 15.09
C THR A 154 0.96 -8.84 15.30
N ILE A 155 1.57 -8.34 14.22
CA ILE A 155 2.72 -7.43 14.32
C ILE A 155 2.34 -6.14 15.05
N THR A 156 1.23 -5.50 14.64
CA THR A 156 0.83 -4.20 15.18
C THR A 156 0.26 -4.30 16.58
N MET A 157 -0.42 -5.40 16.92
CA MET A 157 -0.90 -5.68 18.27
C MET A 157 0.25 -5.96 19.23
N GLY A 158 1.24 -6.77 18.82
CA GLY A 158 2.41 -7.08 19.67
C GLY A 158 3.35 -5.89 19.87
N ARG A 159 3.34 -4.92 18.94
CA ARG A 159 4.24 -3.75 18.94
C ARG A 159 3.51 -2.43 19.08
N TYR A 160 2.31 -2.43 19.65
CA TYR A 160 1.46 -1.24 19.69
C TYR A 160 2.08 -0.02 20.40
N LYS A 161 3.03 -0.25 21.31
CA LYS A 161 3.79 0.81 21.99
C LYS A 161 4.83 1.51 21.10
N GLU A 162 5.15 0.94 19.94
CA GLU A 162 6.12 1.48 18.98
C GLU A 162 5.49 2.32 17.88
N PHE A 163 4.18 2.58 17.97
CA PHE A 163 3.52 3.54 17.10
C PHE A 163 4.06 4.94 17.37
N LEU A 164 4.27 5.70 16.29
CA LEU A 164 4.67 7.09 16.43
C LEU A 164 3.46 7.90 16.88
N GLN A 165 3.66 8.79 17.85
CA GLN A 165 2.59 9.65 18.33
C GLN A 165 2.15 10.62 17.22
N GLY A 166 0.84 10.76 17.09
CA GLY A 166 0.20 11.50 16.01
C GLY A 166 -1.16 12.03 16.42
N THR A 167 -1.70 12.96 15.64
CA THR A 167 -3.07 13.47 15.82
C THR A 167 -4.14 12.47 15.35
N CYS A 168 -3.75 11.31 14.82
CA CYS A 168 -4.65 10.21 14.53
C CYS A 168 -3.99 8.85 14.82
N GLY A 169 -4.79 7.81 15.07
CA GLY A 169 -4.32 6.48 15.47
C GLY A 169 -3.43 5.74 14.46
N CYS A 170 -3.33 6.19 13.21
CA CYS A 170 -2.65 5.43 12.15
C CYS A 170 -1.21 5.86 11.84
N HIS A 171 -0.52 6.58 12.73
CA HIS A 171 0.83 7.06 12.46
C HIS A 171 1.89 5.96 12.67
N PHE A 172 2.05 5.10 11.66
CA PHE A 172 3.09 4.05 11.62
C PHE A 172 4.48 4.56 11.24
N HIS A 173 4.55 5.76 10.65
CA HIS A 173 5.80 6.31 10.15
C HIS A 173 5.78 7.84 10.09
N GLU A 174 6.97 8.41 10.10
CA GLU A 174 7.24 9.81 9.77
C GLU A 174 8.24 9.87 8.61
N VAL A 175 8.18 10.95 7.82
CA VAL A 175 9.18 11.22 6.79
C VAL A 175 10.02 12.39 7.26
N VAL A 176 11.28 12.13 7.57
CA VAL A 176 12.23 13.12 8.09
C VAL A 176 13.21 13.55 7.02
N LYS A 177 13.74 14.77 7.10
CA LYS A 177 14.82 15.20 6.22
C LYS A 177 16.15 14.50 6.58
N SER A 178 16.88 14.00 5.59
CA SER A 178 18.21 13.41 5.77
C SER A 178 19.22 14.49 6.13
N LYS A 179 20.27 14.14 6.89
CA LYS A 179 21.28 15.09 7.36
C LYS A 179 21.98 15.84 6.22
N LEU A 180 22.15 15.18 5.06
CA LEU A 180 22.73 15.74 3.84
C LEU A 180 21.86 16.87 3.22
N SER A 181 20.54 16.88 3.46
CA SER A 181 19.68 17.97 2.99
C SER A 181 19.89 19.28 3.74
N LYS A 182 20.52 19.24 4.91
CA LYS A 182 20.79 20.44 5.71
C LYS A 182 21.98 21.21 5.16
N GLU A 183 22.87 20.56 4.40
CA GLU A 183 24.02 21.18 3.73
C GLU A 183 23.70 21.67 2.32
N TYR A 184 22.73 21.05 1.62
CA TYR A 184 22.32 21.44 0.27
C TYR A 184 20.88 21.99 0.24
N HIS A 185 20.73 23.29 0.46
CA HIS A 185 19.46 24.04 0.47
C HIS A 185 18.67 24.05 -0.87
N PHE A 186 19.15 23.39 -1.93
CA PHE A 186 18.64 23.54 -3.30
C PHE A 186 17.75 22.39 -3.82
N ILE A 187 17.59 21.28 -3.08
CA ILE A 187 16.74 20.17 -3.54
C ILE A 187 15.26 20.48 -3.26
N LYS A 188 14.59 21.14 -4.22
CA LYS A 188 13.15 21.36 -4.20
C LYS A 188 12.39 20.06 -4.49
N MET A 189 11.33 19.81 -3.72
CA MET A 189 10.43 18.67 -3.84
C MET A 189 9.73 18.65 -5.21
N LYS A 190 9.78 17.53 -5.95
CA LYS A 190 8.85 17.32 -7.07
C LYS A 190 7.47 16.99 -6.49
N GLN A 191 6.51 17.90 -6.64
CA GLN A 191 5.10 17.60 -6.36
C GLN A 191 4.58 16.65 -7.43
N SER A 192 4.14 15.44 -7.03
CA SER A 192 3.48 14.52 -7.96
C SER A 192 2.05 14.99 -8.24
N ARG A 193 1.60 14.95 -9.49
CA ARG A 193 0.19 15.26 -9.83
C ARG A 193 -0.71 14.13 -9.31
N ASN A 194 -1.64 14.45 -8.41
CA ASN A 194 -2.66 13.50 -7.94
C ASN A 194 -3.73 13.30 -9.02
N HIS A 195 -4.03 12.04 -9.38
CA HIS A 195 -5.25 11.71 -10.12
C HIS A 195 -6.36 11.37 -9.13
N ILE A 196 -7.30 12.30 -8.94
CA ILE A 196 -8.54 12.08 -8.17
C ILE A 196 -9.45 11.17 -8.98
N VAL A 197 -9.78 9.99 -8.46
CA VAL A 197 -10.64 8.99 -9.13
C VAL A 197 -12.08 9.52 -9.37
N GLY A 198 -12.55 10.47 -8.56
CA GLY A 198 -13.91 11.02 -8.62
C GLY A 198 -14.27 11.89 -9.83
N LYS A 199 -13.33 12.21 -10.74
CA LYS A 199 -13.60 13.05 -11.93
C LYS A 199 -13.63 12.31 -13.28
N TYR A 200 -13.49 10.98 -13.32
CA TYR A 200 -13.19 10.25 -14.56
C TYR A 200 -14.29 9.30 -15.08
N PHE A 201 -15.58 9.58 -14.81
CA PHE A 201 -16.66 9.07 -15.67
C PHE A 201 -16.85 9.93 -16.94
N SER A 202 -15.88 10.76 -17.29
CA SER A 202 -15.90 11.60 -18.49
C SER A 202 -14.55 11.50 -19.20
N ASN A 203 -14.62 11.13 -20.48
CA ASN A 203 -13.55 10.97 -21.45
C ASN A 203 -12.44 12.03 -21.31
N GLN A 204 -11.17 11.61 -21.30
CA GLN A 204 -10.11 12.37 -21.93
C GLN A 204 -8.91 11.51 -22.34
N ASN A 205 -8.64 11.59 -23.65
CA ASN A 205 -7.53 11.00 -24.40
C ASN A 205 -6.16 11.58 -24.02
N LYS A 206 -5.12 10.79 -24.32
CA LYS A 206 -3.75 11.16 -24.74
C LYS A 206 -3.24 12.54 -24.28
N LEU A 207 -2.33 12.56 -23.31
CA LEU A 207 -1.08 13.34 -23.36
C LEU A 207 -0.18 12.98 -22.15
N GLN A 208 1.14 13.11 -22.34
CA GLN A 208 2.24 13.02 -21.35
C GLN A 208 3.05 11.70 -21.34
N GLN A 209 3.52 11.31 -22.53
CA GLN A 209 4.93 10.94 -22.67
C GLN A 209 5.70 12.23 -22.98
N LEU A 210 6.53 12.71 -22.05
CA LEU A 210 7.76 13.48 -22.31
C LEU A 210 8.33 13.99 -20.97
N GLN A 211 9.63 13.72 -20.79
CA GLN A 211 10.59 14.49 -19.99
C GLN A 211 10.49 14.32 -18.45
N ASP A 212 11.54 13.96 -17.69
CA ASP A 212 12.98 14.16 -17.87
C ASP A 212 13.81 13.17 -17.05
N SER A 213 14.99 12.86 -17.60
CA SER A 213 16.17 12.32 -16.94
C SER A 213 16.45 13.07 -15.63
N VAL A 214 16.34 12.38 -14.49
CA VAL A 214 16.78 12.91 -13.19
C VAL A 214 18.02 12.14 -12.77
N THR A 215 19.15 12.85 -12.83
CA THR A 215 20.41 12.50 -12.17
C THR A 215 20.17 12.04 -10.73
N ASN A 216 20.86 10.96 -10.34
CA ASN A 216 20.84 10.37 -8.99
C ASN A 216 21.35 11.36 -7.92
N PHE A 217 20.55 12.37 -7.58
CA PHE A 217 20.72 13.09 -6.34
C PHE A 217 20.06 12.25 -5.23
N GLN A 218 20.88 11.85 -4.24
CA GLN A 218 20.38 11.23 -3.00
C GLN A 218 19.27 12.12 -2.46
N SER A 219 18.06 11.58 -2.37
CA SER A 219 16.93 12.33 -1.90
C SER A 219 17.13 12.76 -0.45
N PRO A 220 16.69 13.97 -0.09
CA PRO A 220 16.83 14.50 1.25
C PRO A 220 15.85 13.90 2.27
N TYR A 221 15.26 12.71 2.09
CA TYR A 221 14.22 12.20 3.00
C TYR A 221 14.40 10.74 3.38
N HIS A 222 14.04 10.43 4.64
CA HIS A 222 14.08 9.09 5.22
C HIS A 222 12.77 8.73 5.92
N VAL A 223 12.27 7.50 5.74
CA VAL A 223 11.08 7.01 6.43
C VAL A 223 11.47 6.36 7.75
N ARG A 224 11.03 6.92 8.88
CA ARG A 224 11.19 6.32 10.21
C ARG A 224 9.89 5.68 10.65
N GLY A 225 9.98 4.56 11.38
CA GLY A 225 8.82 3.84 11.91
C GLY A 225 9.10 2.35 12.03
N PRO A 226 9.44 1.83 13.23
CA PRO A 226 9.87 0.44 13.42
C PRO A 226 8.85 -0.59 12.92
N ILE A 227 7.56 -0.34 13.14
CA ILE A 227 6.48 -1.23 12.71
C ILE A 227 6.38 -1.28 11.18
N ASN A 228 6.44 -0.11 10.52
CA ASN A 228 6.35 -0.04 9.06
C ASN A 228 7.58 -0.65 8.39
N GLN A 229 8.77 -0.50 9.01
CA GLN A 229 9.99 -1.17 8.58
C GLN A 229 9.81 -2.69 8.61
N VAL A 230 9.43 -3.27 9.75
CA VAL A 230 9.23 -4.72 9.90
C VAL A 230 8.20 -5.25 8.90
N CYS A 231 7.04 -4.59 8.79
CA CYS A 231 6.02 -4.97 7.81
C CYS A 231 6.53 -4.92 6.36
N SER A 232 7.40 -3.97 6.03
CA SER A 232 7.93 -3.81 4.68
C SER A 232 9.04 -4.83 4.38
N GLU A 233 9.90 -5.16 5.34
CA GLU A 233 10.93 -6.18 5.18
C GLU A 233 10.32 -7.58 5.05
N ILE A 234 9.28 -7.90 5.83
CA ILE A 234 8.53 -9.14 5.65
C ILE A 234 7.88 -9.17 4.26
N LEU A 235 7.24 -8.07 3.84
CA LEU A 235 6.62 -7.98 2.51
C LEU A 235 7.63 -8.22 1.39
N LEU A 236 8.81 -7.58 1.45
CA LEU A 236 9.89 -7.79 0.50
C LEU A 236 10.38 -9.25 0.50
N GLY A 237 10.53 -9.85 1.69
CA GLY A 237 10.86 -11.27 1.82
C GLY A 237 9.86 -12.17 1.11
N ARG A 238 8.56 -11.90 1.24
CA ARG A 238 7.48 -12.64 0.55
C ARG A 238 7.52 -12.45 -0.97
N MET A 239 7.77 -11.23 -1.44
CA MET A 239 7.92 -10.94 -2.88
C MET A 239 9.11 -11.69 -3.51
N CYS A 240 10.21 -11.85 -2.76
CA CYS A 240 11.44 -12.45 -3.27
C CYS A 240 11.56 -13.96 -3.02
N ALA A 241 10.76 -14.54 -2.10
CA ALA A 241 10.83 -15.96 -1.76
C ALA A 241 10.46 -16.89 -2.93
N SER A 242 9.60 -16.45 -3.85
CA SER A 242 9.17 -17.24 -5.02
C SER A 242 10.31 -17.57 -6.00
N LYS A 243 11.45 -16.88 -5.90
CA LYS A 243 12.64 -17.12 -6.74
C LYS A 243 13.55 -18.25 -6.24
N ARG A 244 13.28 -18.83 -5.06
CA ARG A 244 14.18 -19.82 -4.43
C ARG A 244 13.80 -21.29 -4.69
N THR A 245 12.77 -21.57 -5.46
CA THR A 245 12.30 -22.93 -5.80
C THR A 245 12.58 -23.32 -7.26
N THR A 246 13.76 -22.98 -7.77
CA THR A 246 14.30 -23.50 -9.04
C THR A 246 15.62 -24.19 -8.79
#